data_AF-A0A1C3ECM1-F1
#
_entry.id   AF-A0A1C3ECM1-F1
#
_cell.length_a   1.000
_cell.length_b   1.000
_cell.length_c   1.000
_cell.angle_alpha   90.00
_cell.angle_beta   90.00
_cell.angle_gamma   90.00
#
_symmetry.space_group_name_H-M   'P 1'
#
loop_
_entity.id
_entity.type
_entity.pdbx_description
1 polymer ?
#
loop_
_entity_poly.entity_id
_entity_poly.type
_entity_poly.pdbx_seq_one_letter_code
_entity_poly.pdbx_strand_id
1 'polypeptide(L)'
;MCADALCKIWRTNGHFGQYINPHTLDIRVGNSDAGTMICGALAECADYFGREDYLDIALLSAERYFDDYQKKGFTSGGPLEILNAPDCESAVNLLESLVCIYEITHDKQWLHRATAFSHYVQTWFYTYNVSFPDTSIYGKLGVRTTGALMASSQNRCAVPNICTLSGDVYLRLYRYTGNRRFVTIIQECIHNTHQYISREDNPIVTMRGPTLQSGTIHECIQTGDWTGPPGEIPYEWVTSWTEVAHLLSISELPGIYFAPDDNTLVVFDHLNASLQVTESQSLEIIIHNPTQYKAHTRILIDRMKTGKLPVDMVSGCLQVVIEAGEKIVVPV
;
A
#
# COMPACT_ATOMS: atom_id res chain seq x y z
N MET A 1 25.56 12.52 0.95
CA MET A 1 24.41 11.67 1.35
C MET A 1 23.44 11.58 0.16
N CYS A 2 22.55 10.58 0.09
CA CYS A 2 21.57 10.47 -1.01
C CYS A 2 20.69 11.72 -1.13
N ALA A 3 20.24 12.28 0.00
CA ALA A 3 19.47 13.53 0.03
C ALA A 3 20.21 14.71 -0.62
N ASP A 4 21.51 14.88 -0.38
CA ASP A 4 22.30 15.95 -1.02
C ASP A 4 22.29 15.84 -2.56
N ALA A 5 22.40 14.61 -3.08
CA ALA A 5 22.39 14.36 -4.51
C ALA A 5 21.02 14.70 -5.11
N LEU A 6 19.94 14.32 -4.43
CA LEU A 6 18.55 14.64 -4.82
C LEU A 6 18.30 16.15 -4.79
N CYS A 7 18.76 16.85 -3.75
CA CYS A 7 18.70 18.31 -3.69
C CYS A 7 19.50 18.97 -4.81
N LYS A 8 20.68 18.44 -5.16
CA LYS A 8 21.48 18.94 -6.29
C LYS A 8 20.75 18.74 -7.62
N ILE A 9 20.12 17.60 -7.84
CA ILE A 9 19.28 17.33 -9.03
C ILE A 9 18.17 18.37 -9.12
N TRP A 10 17.42 18.57 -8.02
CA TRP A 10 16.33 19.55 -7.98
C TRP A 10 16.81 20.97 -8.26
N ARG A 11 17.86 21.45 -7.57
CA ARG A 11 18.38 22.81 -7.75
C ARG A 11 18.86 23.08 -9.17
N THR A 12 19.34 22.05 -9.87
CA THR A 12 19.86 22.17 -11.24
C THR A 12 18.74 22.16 -12.28
N ASN A 13 17.72 21.33 -12.09
CA ASN A 13 16.74 21.00 -13.14
C ASN A 13 15.31 21.45 -12.82
N GLY A 14 14.95 21.62 -11.55
CA GLY A 14 13.59 21.89 -11.09
C GLY A 14 12.64 20.69 -11.15
N HIS A 15 13.17 19.48 -11.34
CA HIS A 15 12.48 18.19 -11.26
C HIS A 15 13.50 17.09 -10.96
N PHE A 16 13.06 15.92 -10.47
CA PHE A 16 13.95 14.79 -10.19
C PHE A 16 14.23 13.93 -11.43
N GLY A 17 13.32 13.90 -12.40
CA GLY A 17 13.45 13.06 -13.60
C GLY A 17 13.03 11.61 -13.38
N GLN A 18 12.96 10.85 -14.47
CA GLN A 18 12.64 9.42 -14.48
C GLN A 18 13.91 8.57 -14.56
N TYR A 19 14.77 8.86 -15.54
CA TYR A 19 16.08 8.21 -15.67
C TYR A 19 17.18 9.21 -15.39
N ILE A 20 18.04 8.87 -14.44
CA ILE A 20 19.11 9.73 -13.94
C ILE A 20 20.42 8.97 -14.07
N ASN A 21 21.48 9.63 -14.55
CA ASN A 21 22.81 9.06 -14.47
C ASN A 21 23.31 9.14 -13.01
N PRO A 22 23.56 8.02 -12.32
CA PRO A 22 23.90 8.05 -10.89
C PRO A 22 25.27 8.67 -10.59
N HIS A 23 26.16 8.78 -11.59
CA HIS A 23 27.49 9.35 -11.41
C HIS A 23 27.52 10.85 -11.68
N THR A 24 26.83 11.33 -12.71
CA THR A 24 26.82 12.75 -13.09
C THR A 24 25.64 13.52 -12.51
N LEU A 25 24.58 12.80 -12.13
CA LEU A 25 23.27 13.34 -11.74
C LEU A 25 22.51 14.02 -12.89
N ASP A 26 22.93 13.75 -14.14
CA ASP A 26 22.23 14.25 -15.32
C ASP A 26 20.92 13.49 -15.52
N ILE A 27 19.84 14.24 -15.76
CA ILE A 27 18.56 13.66 -16.14
C ILE A 27 18.63 13.25 -17.62
N ARG A 28 18.41 11.97 -17.90
CA ARG A 28 18.34 11.40 -19.25
C ARG A 28 16.93 11.44 -19.82
N VAL A 29 15.94 11.23 -18.95
CA VAL A 29 14.51 11.42 -19.28
C VAL A 29 13.84 12.10 -18.11
N GLY A 30 13.11 13.17 -18.41
CA GLY A 30 12.37 13.97 -17.45
C GLY A 30 10.92 14.18 -17.88
N ASN A 31 10.31 15.26 -17.38
CA ASN A 31 8.92 15.63 -17.65
C ASN A 31 7.90 14.55 -17.26
N SER A 32 8.15 13.89 -16.14
CA SER A 32 7.23 12.96 -15.47
C SER A 32 7.23 13.23 -13.96
N ASP A 33 6.33 12.57 -13.23
CA ASP A 33 6.25 12.64 -11.76
C ASP A 33 6.76 11.36 -11.08
N ALA A 34 7.59 10.59 -11.79
CA ALA A 34 8.33 9.42 -11.30
C ALA A 34 9.08 9.67 -9.96
N GLY A 35 9.58 10.90 -9.77
CA GLY A 35 10.34 11.30 -8.59
C GLY A 35 9.50 11.77 -7.41
N THR A 36 8.19 11.59 -7.42
CA THR A 36 7.28 12.13 -6.38
C THR A 36 7.60 11.64 -4.98
N MET A 37 7.97 10.37 -4.80
CA MET A 37 8.38 9.79 -3.50
C MET A 37 9.53 10.57 -2.83
N ILE A 38 10.40 11.21 -3.63
CA ILE A 38 11.53 11.99 -3.12
C ILE A 38 11.05 13.17 -2.27
N CYS A 39 9.85 13.70 -2.52
CA CYS A 39 9.32 14.81 -1.74
C CYS A 39 9.14 14.42 -0.27
N GLY A 40 8.46 13.30 0.01
CA GLY A 40 8.32 12.76 1.36
C GLY A 40 9.67 12.37 1.95
N ALA A 41 10.51 11.68 1.18
CA ALA A 41 11.83 11.26 1.65
C ALA A 41 12.73 12.44 2.07
N LEU A 42 12.70 13.56 1.34
CA LEU A 42 13.44 14.77 1.71
C LEU A 42 12.85 15.44 2.95
N ALA A 43 11.52 15.42 3.13
CA ALA A 43 10.89 15.90 4.34
C ALA A 43 11.34 15.07 5.55
N GLU A 44 11.30 13.74 5.47
CA GLU A 44 11.80 12.84 6.52
C GLU A 44 13.28 13.09 6.83
N CYS A 45 14.11 13.26 5.80
CA CYS A 45 15.52 13.62 6.00
C CYS A 45 15.67 14.98 6.68
N ALA A 46 14.82 15.96 6.35
CA ALA A 46 14.86 17.27 6.96
C ALA A 46 14.57 17.20 8.47
N ASP A 47 13.55 16.45 8.87
CA ASP A 47 13.18 16.22 10.27
C ASP A 47 14.29 15.48 11.01
N TYR A 48 14.75 14.36 10.46
CA TYR A 48 15.78 13.53 11.08
C TYR A 48 17.13 14.23 11.24
N PHE A 49 17.58 14.99 10.24
CA PHE A 49 18.89 15.66 10.25
C PHE A 49 18.83 17.14 10.69
N GLY A 50 17.65 17.70 10.96
CA GLY A 50 17.47 19.12 11.26
C GLY A 50 17.91 20.04 10.11
N ARG A 51 17.54 19.70 8.87
CA ARG A 51 18.00 20.37 7.65
C ARG A 51 16.87 21.09 6.92
N GLU A 52 16.68 22.37 7.22
CA GLU A 52 15.65 23.22 6.59
C GLU A 52 15.77 23.26 5.06
N ASP A 53 16.99 23.23 4.51
CA ASP A 53 17.19 23.27 3.06
C ASP A 53 16.70 22.00 2.33
N TYR A 54 16.54 20.89 3.04
CA TYR A 54 15.88 19.68 2.51
C TYR A 54 14.36 19.85 2.55
N LEU A 55 13.81 20.42 3.63
CA LEU A 55 12.38 20.68 3.76
C LEU A 55 11.91 21.68 2.70
N ASP A 56 12.66 22.75 2.47
CA ASP A 56 12.35 23.73 1.42
C ASP A 56 12.20 23.05 0.05
N ILE A 57 13.12 22.14 -0.28
CA ILE A 57 13.07 21.40 -1.54
C ILE A 57 11.89 20.43 -1.56
N ALA A 58 11.64 19.71 -0.46
CA ALA A 58 10.49 18.80 -0.35
C ALA A 58 9.16 19.52 -0.62
N LEU A 59 8.98 20.71 -0.03
CA LEU A 59 7.77 21.53 -0.20
C LEU A 59 7.66 22.07 -1.63
N LEU A 60 8.74 22.64 -2.17
CA LEU A 60 8.78 23.14 -3.55
C LEU A 60 8.49 22.01 -4.56
N SER A 61 9.06 20.83 -4.35
CA SER A 61 8.86 19.70 -5.25
C SER A 61 7.47 19.11 -5.15
N ALA A 62 6.92 18.95 -3.95
CA ALA A 62 5.55 18.48 -3.77
C ALA A 62 4.53 19.46 -4.38
N GLU A 63 4.73 20.76 -4.21
CA GLU A 63 3.87 21.78 -4.82
C GLU A 63 3.91 21.70 -6.34
N ARG A 64 5.12 21.62 -6.93
CA ARG A 64 5.26 21.50 -8.37
C ARG A 64 4.58 20.24 -8.92
N TYR A 65 4.86 19.07 -8.34
CA TYR A 65 4.24 17.83 -8.81
C TYR A 65 2.72 17.85 -8.65
N PHE A 66 2.21 18.40 -7.54
CA PHE A 66 0.78 18.54 -7.35
C PHE A 66 0.14 19.42 -8.43
N ASP A 67 0.79 20.54 -8.79
CA ASP A 67 0.24 21.51 -9.74
C ASP A 67 0.41 21.09 -11.21
N ASP A 68 1.55 20.50 -11.55
CA ASP A 68 1.88 20.14 -12.93
C ASP A 68 1.22 18.84 -13.39
N TYR A 69 0.92 17.91 -12.46
CA TYR A 69 0.43 16.57 -12.76
C TYR A 69 -0.95 16.35 -12.14
N GLN A 70 -1.02 16.38 -10.81
CA GLN A 70 -2.23 15.98 -10.10
C GLN A 70 -3.43 16.92 -10.31
N LYS A 71 -3.24 18.25 -10.28
CA LYS A 71 -4.34 19.19 -10.61
C LYS A 71 -4.93 18.97 -12.00
N LYS A 72 -4.20 18.29 -12.90
CA LYS A 72 -4.64 17.95 -14.26
C LYS A 72 -5.20 16.52 -14.36
N GLY A 73 -5.21 15.75 -13.27
CA GLY A 73 -5.74 14.39 -13.22
C GLY A 73 -4.85 13.36 -13.92
N PHE A 74 -3.53 13.52 -13.84
CA PHE A 74 -2.57 12.71 -14.58
C PHE A 74 -1.32 12.46 -13.73
N THR A 75 -0.81 11.23 -13.74
CA THR A 75 0.44 10.79 -13.10
C THR A 75 1.18 9.87 -14.08
N SER A 76 2.52 9.92 -14.14
CA SER A 76 3.31 9.08 -15.04
C SER A 76 4.78 8.91 -14.65
N GLY A 77 5.34 7.79 -15.12
CA GLY A 77 6.77 7.52 -15.16
C GLY A 77 7.31 6.73 -13.97
N GLY A 78 6.44 6.25 -13.08
CA GLY A 78 6.82 5.44 -11.93
C GLY A 78 7.44 4.10 -12.36
N PRO A 79 6.68 3.24 -13.06
CA PRO A 79 7.21 1.99 -13.58
C PRO A 79 8.19 2.23 -14.73
N LEU A 80 9.34 1.56 -14.68
CA LEU A 80 10.44 1.80 -15.60
C LEU A 80 10.23 1.16 -16.98
N GLU A 81 9.32 0.20 -17.10
CA GLU A 81 9.06 -0.60 -18.29
C GLU A 81 7.98 -0.02 -19.20
N ILE A 82 7.21 0.98 -18.74
CA ILE A 82 6.07 1.56 -19.47
C ILE A 82 6.31 2.97 -20.01
N LEU A 83 7.56 3.47 -19.94
CA LEU A 83 7.92 4.85 -20.28
C LEU A 83 7.10 5.86 -19.44
N ASN A 84 6.39 6.80 -20.07
CA ASN A 84 5.59 7.84 -19.41
C ASN A 84 4.08 7.61 -19.54
N ALA A 85 3.64 6.36 -19.63
CA ALA A 85 2.21 6.07 -19.58
C ALA A 85 1.61 6.41 -18.21
N PRO A 86 0.31 6.77 -18.17
CA PRO A 86 -0.43 6.90 -16.91
C PRO A 86 -0.26 5.70 -15.99
N ASP A 87 0.10 5.94 -14.73
CA ASP A 87 0.35 4.87 -13.76
C ASP A 87 -0.10 5.18 -12.33
N CYS A 88 -0.38 4.13 -11.57
CA CYS A 88 -0.79 4.23 -10.17
C CYS A 88 0.39 4.38 -9.21
N GLU A 89 1.61 3.94 -9.58
CA GLU A 89 2.77 3.95 -8.69
C GLU A 89 3.18 5.38 -8.34
N SER A 90 3.30 6.24 -9.34
CA SER A 90 3.56 7.67 -9.19
C SER A 90 2.43 8.35 -8.40
N ALA A 91 1.19 7.90 -8.61
CA ALA A 91 0.04 8.41 -7.88
C ALA A 91 0.12 8.10 -6.38
N VAL A 92 0.44 6.86 -6.01
CA VAL A 92 0.55 6.49 -4.60
C VAL A 92 1.81 7.08 -3.98
N ASN A 93 2.92 7.16 -4.71
CA ASN A 93 4.16 7.81 -4.26
C ASN A 93 3.97 9.28 -3.89
N LEU A 94 3.19 10.02 -4.69
CA LEU A 94 2.83 11.40 -4.35
C LEU A 94 1.87 11.43 -3.16
N LEU A 95 0.89 10.54 -3.07
CA LEU A 95 -0.02 10.47 -1.91
C LEU A 95 0.77 10.27 -0.60
N GLU A 96 1.69 9.31 -0.59
CA GLU A 96 2.63 9.05 0.51
C GLU A 96 3.40 10.31 0.91
N SER A 97 3.98 10.99 -0.08
CA SER A 97 4.77 12.20 0.13
C SER A 97 3.94 13.34 0.72
N LEU A 98 2.71 13.54 0.26
CA LEU A 98 1.84 14.60 0.78
C LEU A 98 1.43 14.33 2.23
N VAL A 99 1.15 13.08 2.60
CA VAL A 99 0.86 12.71 3.99
C VAL A 99 2.09 12.88 4.86
N CYS A 100 3.26 12.40 4.43
CA CYS A 100 4.52 12.58 5.15
C CYS A 100 4.83 14.08 5.40
N ILE A 101 4.71 14.92 4.37
CA ILE A 101 4.91 16.36 4.51
C ILE A 101 3.94 16.98 5.51
N TYR A 102 2.67 16.56 5.50
CA TYR A 102 1.71 16.99 6.52
C TYR A 102 2.12 16.55 7.94
N GLU A 103 2.63 15.33 8.09
CA GLU A 103 3.05 14.81 9.39
C GLU A 103 4.21 15.60 10.01
N ILE A 104 5.11 16.13 9.18
CA ILE A 104 6.27 16.92 9.60
C ILE A 104 5.93 18.39 9.79
N THR A 105 5.14 18.96 8.88
CA THR A 105 4.86 20.41 8.88
C THR A 105 3.60 20.80 9.65
N HIS A 106 2.67 19.86 9.83
CA HIS A 106 1.30 20.07 10.33
C HIS A 106 0.48 21.09 9.53
N ASP A 107 0.92 21.44 8.31
CA ASP A 107 0.19 22.34 7.44
C ASP A 107 -0.96 21.60 6.75
N LYS A 108 -2.18 21.95 7.16
CA LYS A 108 -3.43 21.33 6.71
C LYS A 108 -3.65 21.38 5.21
N GLN A 109 -2.98 22.27 4.48
CA GLN A 109 -3.10 22.27 3.02
C GLN A 109 -2.63 20.94 2.41
N TRP A 110 -1.60 20.32 2.97
CA TRP A 110 -1.05 19.05 2.49
C TRP A 110 -1.99 17.90 2.78
N LEU A 111 -2.59 17.86 3.97
CA LEU A 111 -3.64 16.89 4.30
C LEU A 111 -4.85 17.05 3.38
N HIS A 112 -5.27 18.28 3.08
CA HIS A 112 -6.39 18.53 2.17
C HIS A 112 -6.06 18.04 0.75
N ARG A 113 -4.87 18.35 0.25
CA ARG A 113 -4.36 17.88 -1.05
C ARG A 113 -4.29 16.36 -1.09
N ALA A 114 -3.73 15.71 -0.08
CA ALA A 114 -3.64 14.25 0.03
C ALA A 114 -5.04 13.60 0.05
N THR A 115 -5.96 14.13 0.87
CA THR A 115 -7.33 13.63 0.97
C THR A 115 -8.05 13.75 -0.37
N ALA A 116 -7.98 14.91 -1.04
CA ALA A 116 -8.59 15.08 -2.35
C ALA A 116 -7.97 14.16 -3.41
N PHE A 117 -6.63 14.04 -3.40
CA PHE A 117 -5.90 13.21 -4.35
C PHE A 117 -6.15 11.72 -4.17
N SER A 118 -6.40 11.26 -2.95
CA SER A 118 -6.72 9.86 -2.68
C SER A 118 -7.89 9.33 -3.53
N HIS A 119 -8.83 10.20 -3.95
CA HIS A 119 -9.91 9.84 -4.87
C HIS A 119 -9.40 9.50 -6.28
N TYR A 120 -8.39 10.22 -6.78
CA TYR A 120 -7.73 9.84 -8.03
C TYR A 120 -7.00 8.51 -7.86
N VAL A 121 -6.25 8.34 -6.78
CA VAL A 121 -5.54 7.07 -6.51
C VAL A 121 -6.50 5.88 -6.48
N GLN A 122 -7.68 6.04 -5.86
CA GLN A 122 -8.75 5.04 -5.84
C GLN A 122 -9.26 4.61 -7.22
N THR A 123 -9.11 5.44 -8.26
CA THR A 123 -9.55 5.07 -9.63
C THR A 123 -8.72 3.95 -10.24
N TRP A 124 -7.53 3.68 -9.68
CA TRP A 124 -6.68 2.58 -10.10
C TRP A 124 -7.02 1.23 -9.44
N PHE A 125 -7.87 1.23 -8.41
CA PHE A 125 -8.26 0.00 -7.71
C PHE A 125 -9.43 -0.70 -8.38
N TYR A 126 -9.40 -2.03 -8.39
CA TYR A 126 -10.57 -2.85 -8.64
C TYR A 126 -11.49 -2.79 -7.43
N THR A 127 -12.68 -2.21 -7.60
CA THR A 127 -13.74 -2.14 -6.58
C THR A 127 -14.77 -3.27 -6.74
N TYR A 128 -14.48 -4.27 -7.56
CA TYR A 128 -15.37 -5.37 -7.88
C TYR A 128 -14.56 -6.63 -8.20
N ASN A 129 -15.24 -7.78 -8.11
CA ASN A 129 -14.66 -9.06 -8.49
C ASN A 129 -14.93 -9.34 -9.97
N VAL A 130 -13.87 -9.51 -10.74
CA VAL A 130 -13.90 -10.13 -12.07
C VAL A 130 -14.33 -11.59 -11.93
N SER A 131 -15.29 -12.01 -12.76
CA SER A 131 -15.73 -13.41 -12.83
C SER A 131 -14.74 -14.24 -13.65
N PHE A 132 -14.01 -15.13 -12.97
CA PHE A 132 -13.15 -16.11 -13.64
C PHE A 132 -13.92 -17.39 -13.99
N PRO A 133 -13.59 -18.08 -15.09
CA PRO A 133 -14.13 -19.41 -15.35
C PRO A 133 -13.74 -20.40 -14.24
N ASP A 134 -14.67 -21.24 -13.79
CA ASP A 134 -14.42 -22.27 -12.74
C ASP A 134 -13.30 -23.26 -13.11
N THR A 135 -12.97 -23.36 -14.41
CA THR A 135 -11.88 -24.21 -14.92
C THR A 135 -10.51 -23.55 -14.83
N SER A 136 -10.44 -22.23 -14.72
CA SER A 136 -9.19 -21.46 -14.64
C SER A 136 -8.51 -21.63 -13.28
N ILE A 137 -7.22 -21.30 -13.19
CA ILE A 137 -6.45 -21.39 -11.94
C ILE A 137 -7.11 -20.54 -10.84
N TYR A 138 -7.33 -19.25 -11.08
CA TYR A 138 -7.95 -18.36 -10.09
C TYR A 138 -9.43 -18.67 -9.82
N GLY A 139 -10.15 -19.24 -10.79
CA GLY A 139 -11.51 -19.74 -10.59
C GLY A 139 -11.54 -20.92 -9.59
N LYS A 140 -10.66 -21.91 -9.76
CA LYS A 140 -10.52 -23.05 -8.84
C LYS A 140 -10.10 -22.62 -7.43
N LEU A 141 -9.24 -21.61 -7.34
CA LEU A 141 -8.78 -21.06 -6.07
C LEU A 141 -9.81 -20.12 -5.40
N GLY A 142 -10.88 -19.74 -6.11
CA GLY A 142 -11.90 -18.83 -5.58
C GLY A 142 -11.39 -17.42 -5.28
N VAL A 143 -10.39 -16.96 -6.03
CA VAL A 143 -9.73 -15.66 -5.81
C VAL A 143 -10.68 -14.49 -6.08
N ARG A 144 -10.62 -13.48 -5.21
CA ARG A 144 -11.30 -12.19 -5.35
C ARG A 144 -10.35 -11.11 -5.83
N THR A 145 -10.79 -10.30 -6.79
CA THR A 145 -10.00 -9.19 -7.38
C THR A 145 -10.30 -7.82 -6.79
N THR A 146 -11.36 -7.67 -5.98
CA THR A 146 -11.55 -6.44 -5.19
C THR A 146 -10.30 -6.18 -4.34
N GLY A 147 -9.73 -4.98 -4.44
CA GLY A 147 -8.49 -4.60 -3.77
C GLY A 147 -7.23 -4.72 -4.62
N ALA A 148 -7.29 -5.38 -5.78
CA ALA A 148 -6.19 -5.38 -6.76
C ALA A 148 -6.07 -4.01 -7.46
N LEU A 149 -4.93 -3.73 -8.09
CA LEU A 149 -4.69 -2.47 -8.79
C LEU A 149 -4.43 -2.67 -10.29
N MET A 150 -4.78 -1.67 -11.10
CA MET A 150 -4.19 -1.50 -12.43
C MET A 150 -2.89 -0.71 -12.27
N ALA A 151 -1.74 -1.35 -12.50
CA ALA A 151 -0.44 -0.68 -12.35
C ALA A 151 -0.29 0.53 -13.28
N SER A 152 -0.79 0.41 -14.51
CA SER A 152 -0.74 1.46 -15.51
C SER A 152 -1.77 1.28 -16.61
N SER A 153 -1.88 2.27 -17.50
CA SER A 153 -2.70 2.17 -18.71
C SER A 153 -2.12 1.23 -19.79
N GLN A 154 -0.86 0.82 -19.68
CA GLN A 154 -0.23 -0.13 -20.63
C GLN A 154 -0.30 -1.57 -20.15
N ASN A 155 -0.23 -1.80 -18.84
CA ASN A 155 -0.33 -3.15 -18.26
C ASN A 155 -1.72 -3.72 -18.54
N ARG A 156 -1.77 -4.96 -18.99
CA ARG A 156 -3.04 -5.66 -19.34
C ARG A 156 -3.45 -6.71 -18.32
N CYS A 157 -2.84 -6.70 -17.15
CA CYS A 157 -3.32 -7.42 -15.99
C CYS A 157 -3.29 -6.52 -14.76
N ALA A 158 -4.12 -6.90 -13.79
CA ALA A 158 -4.08 -6.28 -12.48
C ALA A 158 -2.86 -6.79 -11.69
N VAL A 159 -2.53 -6.11 -10.61
CA VAL A 159 -1.39 -6.44 -9.75
C VAL A 159 -1.82 -6.53 -8.29
N PRO A 160 -1.16 -7.40 -7.49
CA PRO A 160 -1.41 -7.50 -6.07
C PRO A 160 -0.68 -6.37 -5.35
N ASN A 161 -1.40 -5.62 -4.52
CA ASN A 161 -0.86 -4.57 -3.67
C ASN A 161 -0.31 -3.32 -4.38
N ILE A 162 0.09 -2.34 -3.57
CA ILE A 162 0.65 -1.06 -3.96
C ILE A 162 2.17 -1.22 -4.12
N CYS A 163 2.69 -1.09 -5.34
CA CYS A 163 4.11 -1.33 -5.69
C CYS A 163 5.12 -0.93 -4.58
N THR A 164 5.76 -1.92 -3.97
CA THR A 164 6.78 -1.77 -2.89
C THR A 164 6.36 -0.90 -1.70
N LEU A 165 5.07 -0.72 -1.46
CA LEU A 165 4.53 0.00 -0.30
C LEU A 165 3.59 -0.89 0.50
N SER A 166 3.50 -0.64 1.81
CA SER A 166 2.59 -1.36 2.70
C SER A 166 1.13 -0.96 2.52
N GLY A 167 0.89 0.27 2.05
CA GLY A 167 -0.42 0.92 2.02
C GLY A 167 -0.86 1.55 3.35
N ASP A 168 0.04 1.67 4.33
CA ASP A 168 -0.21 2.30 5.63
C ASP A 168 -0.69 3.76 5.53
N VAL A 169 -0.39 4.47 4.43
CA VAL A 169 -0.89 5.82 4.16
C VAL A 169 -2.40 5.94 4.29
N TYR A 170 -3.15 4.89 3.93
CA TYR A 170 -4.59 4.90 4.10
C TYR A 170 -5.01 4.79 5.58
N LEU A 171 -4.28 4.04 6.39
CA LEU A 171 -4.48 4.03 7.84
C LEU A 171 -4.17 5.42 8.43
N ARG A 172 -3.03 6.02 8.04
CA ARG A 172 -2.66 7.39 8.45
C ARG A 172 -3.71 8.43 8.03
N LEU A 173 -4.19 8.39 6.79
CA LEU A 173 -5.27 9.27 6.31
C LEU A 173 -6.56 9.09 7.12
N TYR A 174 -6.94 7.86 7.45
CA TYR A 174 -8.08 7.62 8.32
C TYR A 174 -7.87 8.26 9.69
N ARG A 175 -6.69 8.13 10.31
CA ARG A 175 -6.39 8.76 11.60
C ARG A 175 -6.56 10.28 11.54
N TYR A 176 -6.11 10.92 10.47
CA TYR A 176 -6.18 12.39 10.33
C TYR A 176 -7.55 12.93 9.89
N THR A 177 -8.39 12.11 9.24
CA THR A 177 -9.63 12.58 8.62
C THR A 177 -10.90 11.97 9.22
N GLY A 178 -10.79 10.84 9.93
CA GLY A 178 -11.93 10.02 10.37
C GLY A 178 -12.67 9.32 9.23
N ASN A 179 -12.21 9.42 7.98
CA ASN A 179 -12.90 8.83 6.84
C ASN A 179 -12.66 7.32 6.75
N ARG A 180 -13.63 6.55 7.22
CA ARG A 180 -13.56 5.07 7.28
C ARG A 180 -13.35 4.39 5.91
N ARG A 181 -13.59 5.08 4.80
CA ARG A 181 -13.30 4.53 3.46
C ARG A 181 -11.82 4.19 3.28
N PHE A 182 -10.91 4.95 3.91
CA PHE A 182 -9.48 4.69 3.78
C PHE A 182 -9.09 3.34 4.39
N VAL A 183 -9.56 3.01 5.59
CA VAL A 183 -9.30 1.70 6.18
C VAL A 183 -9.98 0.55 5.42
N THR A 184 -11.13 0.79 4.79
CA THR A 184 -11.76 -0.19 3.89
C THR A 184 -10.87 -0.48 2.68
N ILE A 185 -10.32 0.55 2.02
CA ILE A 185 -9.45 0.39 0.84
C ILE A 185 -8.23 -0.47 1.18
N ILE A 186 -7.52 -0.12 2.26
CA ILE A 186 -6.33 -0.88 2.63
C ILE A 186 -6.68 -2.30 3.10
N GLN A 187 -7.79 -2.48 3.82
CA GLN A 187 -8.26 -3.83 4.20
C GLN A 187 -8.53 -4.71 2.97
N GLU A 188 -9.23 -4.18 1.95
CA GLU A 188 -9.50 -4.90 0.71
C GLU A 188 -8.20 -5.23 -0.04
N CYS A 189 -7.27 -4.28 -0.14
CA CYS A 189 -5.96 -4.47 -0.78
C CYS A 189 -5.12 -5.56 -0.10
N ILE A 190 -5.08 -5.55 1.24
CA ILE A 190 -4.33 -6.55 2.01
C ILE A 190 -4.96 -7.93 1.88
N HIS A 191 -6.29 -8.05 2.03
CA HIS A 191 -6.99 -9.32 1.83
C HIS A 191 -6.85 -9.83 0.39
N ASN A 192 -6.79 -8.94 -0.60
CA ASN A 192 -6.50 -9.30 -1.98
C ASN A 192 -5.12 -9.96 -2.09
N THR A 193 -4.08 -9.27 -1.65
CA THR A 193 -2.68 -9.68 -1.80
C THR A 193 -2.39 -11.07 -1.21
N HIS A 194 -2.92 -11.37 -0.02
CA HIS A 194 -2.70 -12.66 0.66
C HIS A 194 -3.15 -13.90 -0.14
N GLN A 195 -4.13 -13.75 -1.05
CA GLN A 195 -4.67 -14.85 -1.82
C GLN A 195 -3.69 -15.37 -2.88
N TYR A 196 -2.70 -14.57 -3.27
CA TYR A 196 -1.78 -14.87 -4.37
C TYR A 196 -0.47 -15.53 -3.93
N ILE A 197 -0.31 -15.80 -2.64
CA ILE A 197 0.87 -16.49 -2.11
C ILE A 197 0.74 -17.98 -2.43
N SER A 198 1.68 -18.51 -3.21
CA SER A 198 1.81 -19.95 -3.41
C SER A 198 2.28 -20.58 -2.10
N ARG A 199 1.58 -21.62 -1.63
CA ARG A 199 1.93 -22.35 -0.41
C ARG A 199 2.10 -23.83 -0.71
N GLU A 200 2.87 -24.53 0.12
CA GLU A 200 3.03 -25.99 -0.02
C GLU A 200 1.69 -26.73 0.06
N ASP A 201 0.77 -26.25 0.91
CA ASP A 201 -0.56 -26.83 1.11
C ASP A 201 -1.65 -26.28 0.16
N ASN A 202 -1.35 -25.22 -0.58
CA ASN A 202 -2.22 -24.62 -1.59
C ASN A 202 -1.37 -24.07 -2.74
N PRO A 203 -0.74 -24.97 -3.53
CA PRO A 203 0.19 -24.58 -4.57
C PRO A 203 -0.52 -23.89 -5.71
N ILE A 204 0.08 -22.81 -6.21
CA ILE A 204 -0.42 -22.10 -7.39
C ILE A 204 0.31 -22.61 -8.62
N VAL A 205 -0.40 -23.36 -9.47
CA VAL A 205 0.12 -23.93 -10.72
C VAL A 205 -0.08 -22.93 -11.85
N THR A 206 0.89 -22.82 -12.76
CA THR A 206 0.82 -21.95 -13.94
C THR A 206 0.14 -22.66 -15.12
N MET A 207 -0.32 -21.91 -16.12
CA MET A 207 -0.90 -22.48 -17.34
C MET A 207 0.10 -23.34 -18.14
N ARG A 208 1.40 -23.22 -17.84
CA ARG A 208 2.48 -24.01 -18.46
C ARG A 208 2.77 -25.32 -17.72
N GLY A 209 2.23 -25.51 -16.52
CA GLY A 209 2.42 -26.71 -15.70
C GLY A 209 3.32 -26.56 -14.47
N PRO A 210 4.42 -25.75 -14.48
CA PRO A 210 5.19 -25.50 -13.26
C PRO A 210 4.36 -24.81 -12.17
N THR A 211 4.70 -25.11 -10.93
CA THR A 211 4.13 -24.47 -9.73
C THR A 211 5.01 -23.31 -9.30
N LEU A 212 4.40 -22.21 -8.86
CA LEU A 212 5.10 -21.11 -8.20
C LEU A 212 5.80 -21.62 -6.94
N GLN A 213 7.03 -21.16 -6.70
CA GLN A 213 7.76 -21.46 -5.48
C GLN A 213 6.94 -21.10 -4.23
N SER A 214 7.02 -21.92 -3.18
CA SER A 214 6.34 -21.62 -1.91
C SER A 214 6.85 -20.28 -1.35
N GLY A 215 5.91 -19.44 -0.91
CA GLY A 215 6.16 -18.10 -0.38
C GLY A 215 6.25 -16.99 -1.44
N THR A 216 6.11 -17.30 -2.73
CA THR A 216 6.16 -16.30 -3.79
C THR A 216 4.78 -15.90 -4.32
N ILE A 217 4.72 -14.74 -4.94
CA ILE A 217 3.51 -14.13 -5.50
C ILE A 217 3.79 -13.78 -6.96
N HIS A 218 2.94 -14.25 -7.88
CA HIS A 218 2.99 -13.81 -9.27
C HIS A 218 2.32 -12.44 -9.42
N GLU A 219 3.00 -11.47 -10.03
CA GLU A 219 2.48 -10.10 -10.17
C GLU A 219 1.23 -9.99 -11.02
N CYS A 220 1.08 -10.84 -12.02
CA CYS A 220 -0.01 -10.70 -12.98
C CYS A 220 -1.28 -11.41 -12.48
N ILE A 221 -2.28 -10.60 -12.11
CA ILE A 221 -3.64 -11.04 -11.90
C ILE A 221 -4.37 -10.89 -13.24
N GLN A 222 -4.43 -11.98 -14.00
CA GLN A 222 -4.94 -11.95 -15.37
C GLN A 222 -6.47 -11.78 -15.40
N THR A 223 -6.92 -10.54 -15.47
CA THR A 223 -8.34 -10.16 -15.58
C THR A 223 -8.85 -10.17 -17.03
N GLY A 224 -7.94 -10.09 -18.00
CA GLY A 224 -8.23 -10.13 -19.45
C GLY A 224 -7.51 -11.27 -20.18
N ASP A 225 -7.38 -11.15 -21.49
CA ASP A 225 -6.83 -12.18 -22.40
C ASP A 225 -5.37 -11.92 -22.83
N TRP A 226 -4.59 -11.18 -22.03
CA TRP A 226 -3.28 -10.65 -22.42
C TRP A 226 -2.24 -11.73 -22.78
N THR A 227 -1.89 -12.57 -21.80
CA THR A 227 -0.89 -13.64 -21.98
C THR A 227 -1.54 -15.01 -22.11
N GLY A 228 -2.84 -15.08 -21.88
CA GLY A 228 -3.68 -16.26 -21.90
C GLY A 228 -5.09 -15.91 -21.40
N PRO A 229 -5.99 -16.90 -21.25
CA PRO A 229 -7.35 -16.66 -20.79
C PRO A 229 -7.42 -15.99 -19.40
N PRO A 230 -8.52 -15.27 -19.09
CA PRO A 230 -8.76 -14.72 -17.76
C PRO A 230 -8.72 -15.81 -16.69
N GLY A 231 -8.11 -15.48 -15.55
CA GLY A 231 -7.97 -16.40 -14.42
C GLY A 231 -6.77 -17.35 -14.50
N GLU A 232 -6.00 -17.32 -15.60
CA GLU A 232 -4.79 -18.12 -15.76
C GLU A 232 -3.52 -17.35 -15.34
N ILE A 233 -2.46 -18.09 -15.01
CA ILE A 233 -1.14 -17.53 -14.66
C ILE A 233 -0.14 -17.95 -15.74
N PRO A 234 0.49 -17.00 -16.46
CA PRO A 234 1.19 -17.31 -17.70
C PRO A 234 2.46 -18.13 -17.55
N TYR A 235 3.19 -17.95 -16.45
CA TYR A 235 4.49 -18.55 -16.22
C TYR A 235 4.88 -18.49 -14.74
N GLU A 236 5.99 -19.12 -14.39
CA GLU A 236 6.46 -19.31 -13.02
C GLU A 236 7.43 -18.23 -12.52
N TRP A 237 7.89 -17.35 -13.41
CA TRP A 237 8.73 -16.21 -13.07
C TRP A 237 7.95 -15.27 -12.14
N VAL A 238 8.46 -15.11 -10.93
CA VAL A 238 7.94 -14.15 -9.96
C VAL A 238 8.81 -12.90 -9.92
N THR A 239 8.23 -11.81 -9.46
CA THR A 239 8.91 -10.53 -9.31
C THR A 239 8.99 -10.21 -7.84
N SER A 240 10.16 -9.79 -7.37
CA SER A 240 10.42 -9.62 -5.93
C SER A 240 9.58 -8.52 -5.27
N TRP A 241 8.97 -7.63 -6.06
CA TRP A 241 8.28 -6.45 -5.53
C TRP A 241 6.96 -6.84 -4.85
N THR A 242 6.28 -7.89 -5.32
CA THR A 242 4.99 -8.33 -4.77
C THR A 242 5.17 -8.93 -3.38
N GLU A 243 6.21 -9.74 -3.17
CA GLU A 243 6.55 -10.26 -1.85
C GLU A 243 7.04 -9.13 -0.94
N VAL A 244 7.83 -8.19 -1.44
CA VAL A 244 8.25 -7.01 -0.66
C VAL A 244 7.05 -6.19 -0.22
N ALA A 245 6.13 -5.84 -1.12
CA ALA A 245 4.92 -5.09 -0.77
C ALA A 245 4.08 -5.85 0.27
N HIS A 246 3.92 -7.16 0.10
CA HIS A 246 3.22 -8.00 1.08
C HIS A 246 3.91 -8.02 2.45
N LEU A 247 5.24 -8.19 2.48
CA LEU A 247 6.05 -8.17 3.69
C LEU A 247 5.98 -6.81 4.39
N LEU A 248 5.97 -5.71 3.64
CA LEU A 248 5.81 -4.36 4.18
C LEU A 248 4.42 -4.20 4.80
N SER A 249 3.36 -4.63 4.11
CA SER A 249 2.00 -4.58 4.67
C SER A 249 1.89 -5.31 6.00
N ILE A 250 2.42 -6.53 6.12
CA ILE A 250 2.39 -7.24 7.40
C ILE A 250 3.33 -6.62 8.44
N SER A 251 4.42 -5.97 8.03
CA SER A 251 5.42 -5.38 8.95
C SER A 251 5.05 -3.99 9.43
N GLU A 252 4.22 -3.25 8.70
CA GLU A 252 3.88 -1.85 9.01
C GLU A 252 2.42 -1.70 9.47
N LEU A 253 1.53 -2.63 9.11
CA LEU A 253 0.14 -2.64 9.59
C LEU A 253 -0.04 -3.61 10.77
N PRO A 254 -0.95 -3.29 11.71
CA PRO A 254 -1.39 -4.28 12.69
C PRO A 254 -2.25 -5.34 12.01
N GLY A 255 -2.37 -6.52 12.63
CA GLY A 255 -3.34 -7.53 12.19
C GLY A 255 -4.78 -7.15 12.54
N ILE A 256 -4.96 -6.43 13.66
CA ILE A 256 -6.23 -5.85 14.10
C ILE A 256 -6.00 -4.40 14.54
N TYR A 257 -6.75 -3.48 13.97
CA TYR A 257 -6.76 -2.07 14.37
C TYR A 257 -8.08 -1.74 15.06
N PHE A 258 -8.00 -1.07 16.21
CA PHE A 258 -9.18 -0.59 16.93
C PHE A 258 -9.01 0.86 17.39
N ALA A 259 -9.93 1.73 16.96
CA ALA A 259 -10.04 3.11 17.43
C ALA A 259 -11.26 3.27 18.35
N PRO A 260 -11.07 3.44 19.68
CA PRO A 260 -12.18 3.49 20.64
C PRO A 260 -13.07 4.72 20.55
N ASP A 261 -12.57 5.83 20.03
CA ASP A 261 -13.27 7.12 19.96
C ASP A 261 -14.45 7.12 18.97
N ASP A 262 -14.36 6.34 17.89
CA ASP A 262 -15.44 6.16 16.91
C ASP A 262 -15.86 4.70 16.70
N ASN A 263 -15.40 3.80 17.57
CA ASN A 263 -15.65 2.35 17.54
C ASN A 263 -15.27 1.68 16.21
N THR A 264 -14.23 2.18 15.52
CA THR A 264 -13.75 1.56 14.29
C THR A 264 -12.84 0.38 14.59
N LEU A 265 -13.37 -0.83 14.37
CA LEU A 265 -12.62 -2.08 14.37
C LEU A 265 -12.36 -2.54 12.93
N VAL A 266 -11.10 -2.78 12.58
CA VAL A 266 -10.65 -3.25 11.26
C VAL A 266 -9.73 -4.44 11.47
N VAL A 267 -9.90 -5.47 10.65
CA VAL A 267 -9.11 -6.70 10.72
C VAL A 267 -8.40 -6.88 9.39
N PHE A 268 -7.07 -6.82 9.40
CA PHE A 268 -6.21 -6.98 8.23
C PHE A 268 -5.74 -8.43 8.04
N ASP A 269 -5.68 -9.19 9.14
CA ASP A 269 -5.41 -10.63 9.10
C ASP A 269 -6.67 -11.44 8.74
N HIS A 270 -6.51 -12.73 8.47
CA HIS A 270 -7.63 -13.65 8.20
C HIS A 270 -8.30 -14.12 9.51
N LEU A 271 -8.70 -13.17 10.35
CA LEU A 271 -9.37 -13.38 11.63
C LEU A 271 -10.77 -12.76 11.61
N ASN A 272 -11.65 -13.26 12.48
CA ASN A 272 -12.95 -12.63 12.73
C ASN A 272 -12.86 -11.88 14.06
N ALA A 273 -13.10 -10.57 14.06
CA ALA A 273 -13.15 -9.78 15.30
C ALA A 273 -14.46 -8.99 15.42
N SER A 274 -14.93 -8.80 16.65
CA SER A 274 -16.12 -8.02 16.97
C SER A 274 -15.99 -7.38 18.36
N LEU A 275 -16.69 -6.28 18.58
CA LEU A 275 -16.73 -5.58 19.86
C LEU A 275 -17.87 -6.11 20.73
N GLN A 276 -17.61 -6.29 22.03
CA GLN A 276 -18.61 -6.62 23.03
C GLN A 276 -18.48 -5.67 24.22
N VAL A 277 -19.62 -5.19 24.72
CA VAL A 277 -19.68 -4.45 25.99
C VAL A 277 -20.05 -5.44 27.09
N THR A 278 -19.27 -5.45 28.16
CA THR A 278 -19.52 -6.32 29.32
C THR A 278 -20.60 -5.73 30.23
N GLU A 279 -21.10 -6.54 31.17
CA GLU A 279 -22.03 -6.08 32.21
C GLU A 279 -21.43 -4.94 33.06
N SER A 280 -20.10 -4.90 33.19
CA SER A 280 -19.37 -3.85 33.90
C SER A 280 -19.14 -2.56 33.07
N GLN A 281 -19.73 -2.49 31.87
CA GLN A 281 -19.52 -1.42 30.89
C GLN A 281 -18.08 -1.30 30.37
N SER A 282 -17.26 -2.34 30.52
CA SER A 282 -15.97 -2.42 29.82
C SER A 282 -16.17 -2.88 28.38
N LEU A 283 -15.28 -2.45 27.49
CA LEU A 283 -15.26 -2.88 26.09
C LEU A 283 -14.23 -3.99 25.90
N GLU A 284 -14.60 -5.02 25.15
CA GLU A 284 -13.75 -6.17 24.84
C GLU A 284 -13.77 -6.46 23.34
N ILE A 285 -12.66 -6.96 22.81
CA ILE A 285 -12.55 -7.48 21.44
C ILE A 285 -12.64 -9.00 21.51
N ILE A 286 -13.70 -9.57 20.93
CA ILE A 286 -13.79 -11.02 20.71
C ILE A 286 -13.08 -11.32 19.40
N ILE A 287 -12.11 -12.23 19.43
CA ILE A 287 -11.35 -12.64 18.24
C ILE A 287 -11.51 -14.14 18.06
N HIS A 288 -11.85 -14.57 16.85
CA HIS A 288 -11.94 -15.96 16.45
C HIS A 288 -11.04 -16.21 15.25
N ASN A 289 -10.25 -17.27 15.31
CA ASN A 289 -9.43 -17.74 14.20
C ASN A 289 -10.22 -18.80 13.40
N PRO A 290 -10.82 -18.45 12.25
CA PRO A 290 -11.58 -19.41 11.44
C PRO A 290 -10.67 -20.32 10.60
N THR A 291 -9.35 -20.11 10.60
CA THR A 291 -8.42 -20.82 9.74
C THR A 291 -7.96 -22.13 10.39
N GLN A 292 -7.36 -23.00 9.59
CA GLN A 292 -6.69 -24.21 10.06
C GLN A 292 -5.26 -23.96 10.57
N TYR A 293 -4.79 -22.71 10.54
CA TYR A 293 -3.43 -22.34 10.92
C TYR A 293 -3.44 -21.60 12.24
N LYS A 294 -2.35 -21.75 12.99
CA LYS A 294 -2.06 -20.89 14.13
C LYS A 294 -1.80 -19.46 13.64
N ALA A 295 -2.49 -18.48 14.22
CA ALA A 295 -2.34 -17.07 13.85
C ALA A 295 -1.46 -16.34 14.86
N HIS A 296 -0.50 -15.56 14.36
CA HIS A 296 0.29 -14.61 15.12
C HIS A 296 -0.14 -13.21 14.70
N THR A 297 -1.00 -12.57 15.51
CA THR A 297 -1.59 -11.28 15.18
C THR A 297 -1.12 -10.19 16.13
N ARG A 298 -1.23 -8.94 15.65
CA ARG A 298 -0.85 -7.73 16.37
C ARG A 298 -2.05 -6.81 16.47
N ILE A 299 -2.40 -6.41 17.69
CA ILE A 299 -3.53 -5.53 17.93
C ILE A 299 -3.03 -4.12 18.27
N LEU A 300 -3.43 -3.14 17.47
CA LEU A 300 -3.24 -1.73 17.78
C LEU A 300 -4.54 -1.15 18.33
N ILE A 301 -4.51 -0.71 19.59
CA ILE A 301 -5.60 0.06 20.20
C ILE A 301 -5.20 1.54 20.13
N ASP A 302 -5.72 2.23 19.12
CA ASP A 302 -5.39 3.62 18.81
C ASP A 302 -6.28 4.58 19.60
N ARG A 303 -5.88 4.87 20.84
CA ARG A 303 -6.62 5.78 21.73
C ARG A 303 -6.48 7.26 21.38
N MET A 304 -5.47 7.60 20.57
CA MET A 304 -5.20 8.96 20.14
C MET A 304 -4.83 8.93 18.66
N LYS A 305 -5.82 9.22 17.80
CA LYS A 305 -5.64 9.43 16.35
C LYS A 305 -4.92 10.75 16.03
N THR A 306 -3.97 11.15 16.87
CA THR A 306 -3.16 12.35 16.71
C THR A 306 -1.69 11.98 16.54
N GLY A 307 -0.96 12.82 15.78
CA GLY A 307 0.47 12.64 15.53
C GLY A 307 0.81 11.50 14.58
N LYS A 308 2.06 11.50 14.10
CA LYS A 308 2.62 10.47 13.23
C LYS A 308 2.74 9.12 13.95
N LEU A 309 2.39 8.04 13.27
CA LEU A 309 2.66 6.68 13.78
C LEU A 309 4.17 6.41 13.73
N PRO A 310 4.74 5.71 14.73
CA PRO A 310 6.11 5.23 14.62
C PRO A 310 6.28 4.36 13.37
N VAL A 311 7.42 4.45 12.70
CA VAL A 311 7.73 3.59 11.54
C VAL A 311 7.65 2.10 11.92
N ASP A 312 8.00 1.77 13.16
CA ASP A 312 7.91 0.44 13.74
C ASP A 312 6.66 0.26 14.61
N MET A 313 5.54 0.91 14.26
CA MET A 313 4.30 0.88 15.06
C MET A 313 3.92 -0.52 15.56
N VAL A 314 4.16 -1.55 14.75
CA VAL A 314 3.91 -2.95 15.09
C VAL A 314 4.65 -3.45 16.34
N SER A 315 5.78 -2.84 16.70
CA SER A 315 6.56 -3.15 17.92
C SER A 315 5.79 -2.77 19.19
N GLY A 316 4.93 -1.75 19.11
CA GLY A 316 4.09 -1.28 20.21
C GLY A 316 2.74 -2.00 20.32
N CYS A 317 2.39 -2.84 19.34
CA CYS A 317 1.13 -3.56 19.32
C CYS A 317 1.09 -4.69 20.36
N LEU A 318 -0.11 -4.97 20.87
CA LEU A 318 -0.35 -6.17 21.67
C LEU A 318 -0.19 -7.42 20.78
N GLN A 319 0.78 -8.27 21.12
CA GLN A 319 1.04 -9.52 20.42
C GLN A 319 0.07 -10.59 20.93
N VAL A 320 -0.62 -11.25 20.01
CA VAL A 320 -1.61 -12.27 20.35
C VAL A 320 -1.42 -13.49 19.46
N VAL A 321 -1.47 -14.66 20.09
CA VAL A 321 -1.38 -15.95 19.41
C VAL A 321 -2.72 -16.65 19.58
N ILE A 322 -3.30 -17.11 18.47
CA ILE A 322 -4.63 -17.72 18.45
C ILE A 322 -4.52 -19.04 17.68
N GLU A 323 -4.82 -20.15 18.36
CA GLU A 323 -4.79 -21.47 17.74
C GLU A 323 -5.91 -21.61 16.69
N ALA A 324 -5.78 -22.59 15.80
CA ALA A 324 -6.78 -22.87 14.77
C ALA A 324 -8.16 -23.16 15.39
N GLY A 325 -9.20 -22.46 14.93
CA GLY A 325 -10.57 -22.59 15.45
C GLY A 325 -10.80 -21.97 16.84
N GLU A 326 -9.78 -21.40 17.47
CA GLU A 326 -9.89 -20.83 18.81
C GLU A 326 -10.63 -19.48 18.80
N LYS A 327 -11.33 -19.21 19.90
CA LYS A 327 -11.90 -17.90 20.21
C LYS A 327 -11.34 -17.38 21.53
N ILE A 328 -10.85 -16.15 21.51
CA ILE A 328 -10.30 -15.45 22.67
C ILE A 328 -11.02 -14.10 22.89
N VAL A 329 -10.80 -13.52 24.06
CA VAL A 329 -11.30 -12.19 24.43
C VAL A 329 -10.12 -11.34 24.87
N VAL A 330 -10.02 -10.13 24.31
CA VAL A 330 -8.98 -9.16 24.63
C VAL A 330 -9.64 -7.92 25.25
N PRO A 331 -9.32 -7.55 26.50
CA PRO A 331 -9.86 -6.35 27.11
C PRO A 331 -9.26 -5.10 26.44
N VAL A 332 -10.10 -4.08 26.19
CA VAL A 332 -9.68 -2.81 25.58
C VAL A 332 -9.17 -1.84 26.61
#